data_AF-A0A914WVJ8-F1
#
_entry.id   AF-A0A914WVJ8-F1
#
_cell.length_a   1.000
_cell.length_b   1.000
_cell.length_c   1.000
_cell.angle_alpha   90.00
_cell.angle_beta   90.00
_cell.angle_gamma   90.00
#
_symmetry.space_group_name_H-M   'P 1'
#
loop_
_entity.id
_entity.type
_entity.pdbx_description
1 polymer ?
#
loop_
_entity_poly.entity_id
_entity_poly.type
_entity_poly.pdbx_seq_one_letter_code
_entity_poly.pdbx_strand_id
1 'polypeptide(L)'
;YDTRNSPNLTTKGMLARLTQEYAGVFGDVGFIRHQLDVQAAAGLPLGLVLSSGLCVNFVKPLRGRTLHLLDRAYLGGPANLRGFGHNAIGPRADDSYMGGMASWAWGVHLYRPLIPAHMLFAHAFAVVGSVHGVKHDASFFDVLRRFGDLPRTSVGVGVAVKIGEVARLELNYAVPIRYSTTDRVVPGFQFGVGVSFL
;
A
#
# COMPACT_ATOMS: atom_id res chain seq x y z
N TYR A 1 14.77 -2.59 10.07
CA TYR A 1 16.05 -2.73 9.33
C TYR A 1 15.99 -1.81 8.14
N ASP A 2 16.96 -0.91 7.97
CA ASP A 2 16.98 0.05 6.85
C ASP A 2 18.42 0.18 6.31
N THR A 3 18.60 -0.12 5.02
CA THR A 3 19.85 0.06 4.27
C THR A 3 19.65 0.94 3.04
N ARG A 4 18.51 1.62 2.95
CA ARG A 4 18.18 2.50 1.82
C ARG A 4 19.13 3.68 1.79
N ASN A 5 19.56 4.05 0.59
CA ASN A 5 20.45 5.18 0.38
C ASN A 5 19.77 6.55 0.54
N SER A 6 18.44 6.61 0.39
CA SER A 6 17.64 7.82 0.65
C SER A 6 16.23 7.38 1.06
N PRO A 7 15.58 8.09 2.00
CA PRO A 7 14.23 7.74 2.46
C PRO A 7 13.16 7.92 1.38
N ASN A 8 13.40 8.84 0.44
CA ASN A 8 12.51 9.18 -0.67
C ASN A 8 13.18 8.89 -2.01
N LEU A 9 12.48 8.17 -2.89
CA LEU A 9 12.98 7.67 -4.19
C LEU A 9 14.30 6.91 -4.02
N THR A 10 14.25 5.87 -3.18
CA THR A 10 15.39 4.98 -2.96
C THR A 10 15.85 4.37 -4.27
N THR A 11 17.15 4.44 -4.55
CA THR A 11 17.75 3.84 -5.75
C THR A 11 18.55 2.57 -5.44
N LYS A 12 18.93 2.39 -4.17
CA LYS A 12 19.67 1.22 -3.69
C LYS A 12 19.32 0.92 -2.24
N GLY A 13 19.18 -0.37 -1.92
CA GLY A 13 19.03 -0.87 -0.56
C GLY A 13 17.62 -1.35 -0.27
N MET A 14 17.37 -1.66 1.00
CA MET A 14 16.10 -2.24 1.44
C MET A 14 15.68 -1.72 2.81
N LEU A 15 14.38 -1.55 3.00
CA LEU A 15 13.73 -1.33 4.27
C LEU A 15 12.84 -2.53 4.59
N ALA A 16 12.90 -2.99 5.83
CA ALA A 16 11.93 -3.89 6.42
C ALA A 16 11.53 -3.34 7.80
N ARG A 17 10.24 -3.09 7.98
CA ARG A 17 9.64 -2.55 9.19
C ARG A 17 8.50 -3.45 9.62
N LEU A 18 8.55 -3.91 10.87
CA LEU A 18 7.45 -4.59 11.54
C LEU A 18 6.95 -3.69 12.66
N THR A 19 5.70 -3.26 12.55
CA THR A 19 5.00 -2.49 13.58
C THR A 19 3.97 -3.39 14.24
N GLN A 20 3.98 -3.41 15.57
CA GLN A 20 2.97 -4.11 16.36
C GLN A 20 2.29 -3.09 17.26
N GLU A 21 0.96 -3.10 17.22
CA GLU A 21 0.12 -2.24 18.05
C GLU A 21 -0.81 -3.12 18.85
N TYR A 22 -0.91 -2.81 20.15
CA TYR A 22 -1.79 -3.51 21.07
C TYR A 22 -2.69 -2.50 21.76
N ALA A 23 -3.99 -2.68 21.62
CA ALA A 23 -5.02 -1.93 22.31
C ALA A 23 -5.82 -2.91 23.18
N GLY A 24 -6.09 -2.55 24.44
CA GLY A 24 -6.88 -3.41 25.34
C GLY A 24 -6.56 -3.31 26.83
N VAL A 25 -5.53 -2.53 27.23
CA VAL A 25 -5.20 -2.33 28.66
C VAL A 25 -6.30 -1.52 29.37
N PHE A 26 -6.83 -0.50 28.70
CA PHE A 26 -7.89 0.36 29.21
C PHE A 26 -8.89 0.67 28.09
N GLY A 27 -10.15 0.92 28.47
CA GLY A 27 -11.23 1.28 27.53
C GLY A 27 -11.91 0.08 26.86
N ASP A 28 -12.81 0.40 25.94
CA ASP A 28 -13.74 -0.57 25.31
C ASP A 28 -13.17 -1.22 24.05
N VAL A 29 -12.10 -0.66 23.49
CA VAL A 29 -11.41 -1.18 22.31
C VAL A 29 -10.38 -2.24 22.70
N GLY A 30 -10.33 -3.34 21.96
CA GLY A 30 -9.37 -4.42 22.20
C GLY A 30 -8.93 -5.12 20.92
N PHE A 31 -7.70 -4.89 20.46
CA PHE A 31 -7.12 -5.56 19.29
C PHE A 31 -5.61 -5.66 19.36
N ILE A 32 -5.05 -6.54 18.54
CA ILE A 32 -3.64 -6.57 18.17
C ILE A 32 -3.53 -6.36 16.66
N ARG A 33 -2.67 -5.44 16.25
CA ARG A 33 -2.38 -5.10 14.85
C ARG A 33 -0.93 -5.39 14.55
N HIS A 34 -0.70 -6.04 13.43
CA HIS A 34 0.60 -6.31 12.85
C HIS A 34 0.66 -5.64 11.48
N GLN A 35 1.65 -4.79 11.27
CA GLN A 35 1.94 -4.16 9.99
C GLN A 35 3.37 -4.49 9.58
N LEU A 36 3.54 -5.04 8.38
CA LEU A 36 4.82 -5.33 7.77
C LEU A 36 4.97 -4.50 6.50
N ASP A 37 5.96 -3.61 6.50
CA ASP A 37 6.34 -2.82 5.33
C ASP A 37 7.74 -3.25 4.87
N VAL A 38 7.83 -3.71 3.62
CA VAL A 38 9.08 -4.09 2.97
C VAL A 38 9.24 -3.28 1.70
N GLN A 39 10.38 -2.62 1.54
CA GLN A 39 10.71 -1.87 0.33
C GLN A 39 12.11 -2.24 -0.11
N ALA A 40 12.31 -2.52 -1.39
CA ALA A 40 13.63 -2.76 -1.96
C ALA A 40 13.80 -1.94 -3.23
N ALA A 41 15.02 -1.47 -3.47
CA ALA A 41 15.37 -0.82 -4.72
C ALA A 41 16.77 -1.21 -5.18
N ALA A 42 16.93 -1.33 -6.49
CA ALA A 42 18.19 -1.63 -7.14
C ALA A 42 18.33 -0.86 -8.45
N GLY A 43 19.53 -0.31 -8.68
CA GLY A 43 19.90 0.23 -9.98
C GLY A 43 19.99 -0.87 -11.03
N LEU A 44 19.48 -0.58 -12.21
CA LEU A 44 19.56 -1.41 -13.41
C LEU A 44 20.47 -0.73 -14.44
N PRO A 45 20.91 -1.46 -15.49
CA PRO A 45 21.60 -0.85 -16.63
C PRO A 45 20.78 0.29 -17.25
N LEU A 46 21.44 1.15 -18.03
CA LEU A 46 20.82 2.30 -18.72
C LEU A 46 20.27 3.40 -17.77
N GLY A 47 20.74 3.43 -16.52
CA GLY A 47 20.33 4.43 -15.53
C GLY A 47 18.90 4.23 -15.02
N LEU A 48 18.34 3.04 -15.19
CA LEU A 48 17.02 2.68 -14.66
C LEU A 48 17.14 2.27 -13.18
N VAL A 49 16.04 2.40 -12.44
CA VAL A 49 15.95 1.97 -11.05
C VAL A 49 14.70 1.14 -10.88
N LEU A 50 14.87 -0.12 -10.48
CA LEU A 50 13.77 -0.98 -10.09
C LEU A 50 13.50 -0.76 -8.61
N SER A 51 12.24 -0.48 -8.26
CA SER A 51 11.78 -0.38 -6.88
C SER A 51 10.57 -1.28 -6.68
N SER A 52 10.50 -1.95 -5.54
CA SER A 52 9.39 -2.80 -5.14
C SER A 52 9.00 -2.47 -3.71
N GLY A 53 7.70 -2.43 -3.42
CA GLY A 53 7.15 -2.21 -2.08
C GLY A 53 6.06 -3.24 -1.78
N LEU A 54 6.06 -3.77 -0.56
CA LEU A 54 5.06 -4.68 -0.01
C LEU A 54 4.58 -4.12 1.32
N CYS A 55 3.28 -3.96 1.47
CA CYS A 55 2.60 -3.66 2.72
C CYS A 55 1.68 -4.82 3.08
N VAL A 56 1.74 -5.28 4.31
CA VAL A 56 0.80 -6.26 4.86
C VAL A 56 0.29 -5.74 6.18
N ASN A 57 -1.02 -5.60 6.31
CA ASN A 57 -1.70 -5.23 7.54
C ASN A 57 -2.62 -6.37 7.98
N PHE A 58 -2.52 -6.73 9.25
CA PHE A 58 -3.39 -7.71 9.88
C PHE A 58 -3.82 -7.21 11.25
N VAL A 59 -5.13 -7.21 11.50
CA VAL A 59 -5.73 -6.76 12.75
C VAL A 59 -6.61 -7.86 13.28
N LYS A 60 -6.37 -8.24 14.53
CA LYS A 60 -7.13 -9.26 15.24
C LYS A 60 -7.73 -8.67 16.51
N PRO A 61 -9.07 -8.67 16.68
CA PRO A 61 -9.70 -8.28 17.92
C PRO A 61 -9.36 -9.25 19.05
N LEU A 62 -9.29 -8.74 20.27
CA LEU A 62 -9.12 -9.55 21.47
C LEU A 62 -10.42 -10.30 21.80
N ARG A 63 -10.31 -11.41 22.54
CA ARG A 63 -11.44 -12.30 22.84
C ARG A 63 -12.56 -11.52 23.54
N GLY A 64 -13.79 -11.64 23.02
CA GLY A 64 -14.98 -10.96 23.56
C GLY A 64 -15.08 -9.48 23.20
N ARG A 65 -14.17 -8.93 22.39
CA ARG A 65 -14.20 -7.55 21.91
C ARG A 65 -14.55 -7.52 20.42
N THR A 66 -15.28 -6.48 19.99
CA THR A 66 -15.57 -6.23 18.57
C THR A 66 -14.57 -5.23 17.99
N LEU A 67 -14.10 -5.47 16.76
CA LEU A 67 -13.22 -4.53 16.08
C LEU A 67 -14.01 -3.34 15.54
N HIS A 68 -13.68 -2.13 15.99
CA HIS A 68 -14.27 -0.90 15.46
C HIS A 68 -13.96 -0.73 13.98
N LEU A 69 -14.89 -0.10 13.25
CA LEU A 69 -14.73 0.17 11.82
C LEU A 69 -13.44 0.94 11.54
N LEU A 70 -13.07 1.91 12.38
CA LEU A 70 -11.86 2.72 12.24
C LEU A 70 -10.57 1.92 12.41
N ASP A 71 -10.61 0.79 13.12
CA ASP A 71 -9.42 -0.03 13.40
C ASP A 71 -9.18 -1.12 12.35
N ARG A 72 -10.05 -1.23 11.36
CA ARG A 72 -9.95 -2.21 10.29
C ARG A 72 -8.84 -1.87 9.31
N ALA A 73 -8.41 -2.88 8.57
CA ALA A 73 -7.49 -2.73 7.46
C ALA A 73 -8.24 -2.20 6.24
N TYR A 74 -7.70 -1.17 5.60
CA TYR A 74 -8.23 -0.55 4.38
C TYR A 74 -7.18 -0.52 3.28
N LEU A 75 -7.63 -0.45 2.04
CA LEU A 75 -6.78 -0.35 0.87
C LEU A 75 -7.39 0.55 -0.19
N GLY A 76 -6.53 1.17 -0.98
CA GLY A 76 -6.91 2.07 -2.08
C GLY A 76 -6.43 3.51 -1.85
N GLY A 77 -6.29 4.24 -2.95
CA GLY A 77 -5.79 5.61 -2.98
C GLY A 77 -4.37 5.73 -3.56
N PRO A 78 -3.88 6.96 -3.75
CA PRO A 78 -2.65 7.23 -4.50
C PRO A 78 -1.36 6.64 -3.88
N ALA A 79 -1.34 6.47 -2.55
CA ALA A 79 -0.19 5.91 -1.84
C ALA A 79 -0.16 4.37 -1.88
N ASN A 80 -1.31 3.69 -1.73
CA ASN A 80 -1.33 2.24 -1.59
C ASN A 80 -1.58 1.53 -2.92
N LEU A 81 -2.71 1.82 -3.56
CA LEU A 81 -3.16 1.12 -4.77
C LEU A 81 -3.80 2.13 -5.72
N ARG A 82 -2.95 2.70 -6.57
CA ARG A 82 -3.29 3.74 -7.55
C ARG A 82 -4.39 3.26 -8.50
N GLY A 83 -5.25 4.17 -8.93
CA GLY A 83 -6.42 3.88 -9.75
C GLY A 83 -7.67 3.48 -8.96
N PHE A 84 -7.60 3.45 -7.63
CA PHE A 84 -8.74 3.20 -6.74
C PHE A 84 -8.96 4.38 -5.80
N GLY A 85 -10.20 4.55 -5.35
CA GLY A 85 -10.54 5.54 -4.33
C GLY A 85 -9.82 5.26 -3.01
N HIS A 86 -9.62 6.31 -2.21
CA HIS A 86 -9.00 6.18 -0.89
C HIS A 86 -9.84 5.25 -0.01
N ASN A 87 -9.22 4.20 0.55
CA ASN A 87 -9.87 3.19 1.40
C ASN A 87 -11.13 2.56 0.78
N ALA A 88 -11.20 2.50 -0.56
CA ALA A 88 -12.40 2.17 -1.30
C ALA A 88 -12.35 0.78 -2.00
N ILE A 89 -11.55 -0.14 -1.46
CA ILE A 89 -11.45 -1.53 -1.90
C ILE A 89 -12.05 -2.45 -0.82
N GLY A 90 -12.91 -3.38 -1.24
CA GLY A 90 -13.46 -4.41 -0.37
C GLY A 90 -14.99 -4.36 -0.20
N PRO A 91 -15.53 -5.05 0.82
CA PRO A 91 -16.96 -5.11 1.09
C PRO A 91 -17.53 -3.74 1.44
N ARG A 92 -18.77 -3.51 1.01
CA ARG A 92 -19.50 -2.26 1.20
C ARG A 92 -20.86 -2.55 1.83
N ALA A 93 -21.20 -1.77 2.85
CA ALA A 93 -22.56 -1.69 3.39
C ALA A 93 -23.11 -0.32 3.03
N ASP A 94 -24.22 -0.29 2.29
CA ASP A 94 -24.83 0.93 1.74
C ASP A 94 -23.84 1.78 0.92
N ASP A 95 -23.38 2.90 1.47
CA ASP A 95 -22.41 3.81 0.85
C ASP A 95 -21.02 3.81 1.53
N SER A 96 -20.82 2.93 2.52
CA SER A 96 -19.60 2.89 3.33
C SER A 96 -18.78 1.63 3.12
N TYR A 97 -17.47 1.82 2.93
CA TYR A 97 -16.50 0.72 2.87
C TYR A 97 -16.27 0.15 4.26
N MET A 98 -16.43 -1.17 4.39
CA MET A 98 -16.36 -1.85 5.68
C MET A 98 -14.92 -2.19 6.09
N GLY A 99 -13.96 -2.07 5.17
CA GLY A 99 -12.60 -2.56 5.37
C GLY A 99 -12.54 -4.07 5.60
N GLY A 100 -11.45 -4.53 6.20
CA GLY A 100 -11.23 -5.93 6.53
C GLY A 100 -10.40 -6.12 7.79
N MET A 101 -10.14 -7.38 8.13
CA MET A 101 -9.17 -7.72 9.19
C MET A 101 -7.76 -7.88 8.62
N ALA A 102 -7.63 -8.08 7.32
CA ALA A 102 -6.35 -8.14 6.64
C ALA A 102 -6.38 -7.35 5.34
N SER A 103 -5.27 -6.71 5.02
CA SER A 103 -5.01 -6.16 3.71
C SER A 103 -3.56 -6.39 3.32
N TRP A 104 -3.29 -6.53 2.03
CA TRP A 104 -1.94 -6.44 1.52
C TRP A 104 -1.92 -5.69 0.20
N ALA A 105 -0.78 -5.06 -0.08
CA ALA A 105 -0.49 -4.44 -1.35
C ALA A 105 0.97 -4.68 -1.70
N TRP A 106 1.22 -5.01 -2.96
CA TRP A 106 2.53 -5.13 -3.55
C TRP A 106 2.58 -4.26 -4.80
N GLY A 107 3.64 -3.47 -4.93
CA GLY A 107 3.86 -2.59 -6.06
C GLY A 107 5.27 -2.74 -6.58
N VAL A 108 5.40 -2.73 -7.91
CA VAL A 108 6.68 -2.66 -8.61
C VAL A 108 6.68 -1.40 -9.45
N HIS A 109 7.78 -0.66 -9.37
CA HIS A 109 8.02 0.58 -10.09
C HIS A 109 9.34 0.48 -10.84
N LEU A 110 9.34 0.94 -12.08
CA LEU A 110 10.54 1.17 -12.88
C LEU A 110 10.72 2.68 -13.05
N TYR A 111 11.72 3.24 -12.39
CA TYR A 111 12.05 4.67 -12.46
C TYR A 111 13.16 4.93 -13.48
N ARG A 112 13.07 6.08 -14.14
CA ARG A 112 14.11 6.67 -14.98
C ARG A 112 14.32 8.12 -14.57
N PRO A 113 15.52 8.51 -14.11
CA PRO A 113 15.85 9.91 -13.91
C PRO A 113 15.71 10.68 -15.23
N LEU A 114 14.97 11.79 -15.19
CA LEU A 114 14.84 12.76 -16.29
C LEU A 114 15.67 14.00 -15.98
N ILE A 115 15.86 14.90 -16.94
CA ILE A 115 16.59 16.16 -16.68
C ILE A 115 15.67 17.11 -15.92
N PRO A 116 16.05 17.63 -14.72
CA PRO A 116 17.28 17.38 -13.96
C PRO A 116 17.27 16.06 -13.15
N ALA A 117 18.32 15.24 -13.31
CA ALA A 117 18.37 13.84 -12.86
C ALA A 117 18.29 13.61 -11.35
N HIS A 118 18.51 14.65 -10.55
CA HIS A 118 18.42 14.58 -9.09
C HIS A 118 17.00 14.85 -8.56
N MET A 119 16.12 15.43 -9.39
CA MET A 119 14.81 15.94 -8.97
C MET A 119 13.66 15.26 -9.72
N LEU A 120 13.79 15.04 -11.02
CA LEU A 120 12.68 14.59 -11.87
C LEU A 120 12.86 13.13 -12.28
N PHE A 121 11.82 12.33 -12.11
CA PHE A 121 11.83 10.91 -12.44
C PHE A 121 10.57 10.55 -13.23
N ALA A 122 10.73 9.93 -14.39
CA ALA A 122 9.64 9.19 -15.02
C ALA A 122 9.52 7.82 -14.33
N HIS A 123 8.31 7.29 -14.23
CA HIS A 123 8.13 5.92 -13.75
C HIS A 123 6.96 5.21 -14.41
N ALA A 124 7.09 3.91 -14.52
CA ALA A 124 6.01 2.98 -14.82
C ALA A 124 5.78 2.10 -13.61
N PHE A 125 4.53 1.76 -13.31
CA PHE A 125 4.20 0.96 -12.14
C PHE A 125 3.15 -0.11 -12.44
N ALA A 126 3.23 -1.19 -11.68
CA ALA A 126 2.20 -2.21 -11.56
C ALA A 126 1.98 -2.47 -10.08
N VAL A 127 0.73 -2.37 -9.63
CA VAL A 127 0.34 -2.56 -8.24
C VAL A 127 -0.76 -3.61 -8.16
N VAL A 128 -0.70 -4.43 -7.12
CA VAL A 128 -1.67 -5.47 -6.82
C VAL A 128 -1.93 -5.51 -5.32
N GLY A 129 -3.13 -5.88 -4.91
CA GLY A 129 -3.44 -6.03 -3.50
C GLY A 129 -4.88 -6.43 -3.26
N SER A 130 -5.19 -6.76 -2.02
CA SER A 130 -6.55 -7.12 -1.64
C SER A 130 -6.83 -6.80 -0.17
N VAL A 131 -8.12 -6.79 0.15
CA VAL A 131 -8.65 -6.63 1.50
C VAL A 131 -9.58 -7.79 1.78
N HIS A 132 -9.43 -8.42 2.94
CA HIS A 132 -10.22 -9.57 3.35
C HIS A 132 -10.86 -9.37 4.72
N GLY A 133 -12.15 -9.68 4.79
CA GLY A 133 -12.79 -10.07 6.04
C GLY A 133 -12.30 -11.47 6.41
N VAL A 134 -11.76 -11.61 7.62
CA VAL A 134 -11.25 -12.88 8.12
C VAL A 134 -12.08 -13.27 9.34
N LYS A 135 -12.22 -14.56 9.63
CA LYS A 135 -12.89 -14.99 10.86
C LYS A 135 -12.09 -14.52 12.07
N HIS A 136 -12.76 -14.27 13.20
CA HIS A 136 -12.14 -13.87 14.47
C HIS A 136 -10.97 -14.78 14.90
N ASP A 137 -11.04 -16.06 14.53
CA ASP A 137 -10.13 -17.11 14.99
C ASP A 137 -8.94 -17.31 14.05
N ALA A 138 -8.93 -16.63 12.91
CA ALA A 138 -7.95 -16.88 11.87
C ALA A 138 -6.53 -16.52 12.30
N SER A 139 -5.59 -17.36 11.87
CA SER A 139 -4.16 -17.12 12.04
C SER A 139 -3.63 -16.22 10.93
N PHE A 140 -2.44 -15.65 11.16
CA PHE A 140 -1.70 -14.91 10.13
C PHE A 140 -1.44 -15.77 8.87
N PHE A 141 -1.25 -17.09 9.01
CA PHE A 141 -1.06 -17.97 7.86
C PHE A 141 -2.33 -18.17 7.04
N ASP A 142 -3.51 -18.18 7.68
CA ASP A 142 -4.79 -18.25 6.96
C ASP A 142 -5.03 -17.00 6.14
N VAL A 143 -4.56 -15.85 6.64
CA VAL A 143 -4.57 -14.57 5.93
C VAL A 143 -3.67 -14.63 4.69
N LEU A 144 -2.43 -15.10 4.85
CA LEU A 144 -1.49 -15.25 3.73
C LEU A 144 -2.05 -16.13 2.62
N ARG A 145 -2.73 -17.23 2.96
CA ARG A 145 -3.36 -18.12 1.98
C ARG A 145 -4.44 -17.44 1.14
N ARG A 146 -5.12 -16.43 1.70
CA ARG A 146 -6.16 -15.66 1.02
C ARG A 146 -5.63 -14.55 0.13
N PHE A 147 -4.33 -14.26 0.16
CA PHE A 147 -3.76 -13.19 -0.66
C PHE A 147 -3.98 -13.42 -2.17
N GLY A 148 -4.10 -14.67 -2.60
CA GLY A 148 -4.45 -15.00 -3.98
C GLY A 148 -5.90 -14.73 -4.36
N ASP A 149 -6.79 -14.48 -3.40
CA ASP A 149 -8.22 -14.35 -3.64
C ASP A 149 -8.57 -12.94 -4.12
N LEU A 150 -9.16 -12.83 -5.32
CA LEU A 150 -9.68 -11.59 -5.89
C LEU A 150 -8.70 -10.38 -5.77
N PRO A 151 -7.45 -10.51 -6.23
CA PRO A 151 -6.51 -9.39 -6.19
C PRO A 151 -7.01 -8.26 -7.08
N ARG A 152 -6.91 -7.02 -6.59
CA ARG A 152 -7.14 -5.80 -7.36
C ARG A 152 -5.81 -5.43 -7.99
N THR A 153 -5.82 -5.10 -9.27
CA THR A 153 -4.60 -4.81 -10.02
C THR A 153 -4.77 -3.52 -10.81
N SER A 154 -3.73 -2.71 -10.82
CA SER A 154 -3.66 -1.46 -11.58
C SER A 154 -2.26 -1.29 -12.12
N VAL A 155 -2.17 -0.73 -13.32
CA VAL A 155 -0.90 -0.36 -13.94
C VAL A 155 -0.95 1.10 -14.32
N GLY A 156 0.21 1.72 -14.51
CA GLY A 156 0.23 3.09 -14.95
C GLY A 156 1.62 3.62 -15.20
N VAL A 157 1.63 4.88 -15.58
CA VAL A 157 2.85 5.66 -15.79
C VAL A 157 2.69 6.99 -15.10
N GLY A 158 3.80 7.64 -14.78
CA GLY A 158 3.76 8.93 -14.13
C GLY A 158 5.09 9.64 -14.12
N VAL A 159 5.08 10.76 -13.41
CA VAL A 159 6.25 11.57 -13.13
C VAL A 159 6.29 11.85 -11.63
N ALA A 160 7.46 11.67 -11.04
CA ALA A 160 7.74 11.97 -9.65
C ALA A 160 8.77 13.10 -9.55
N VAL A 161 8.50 14.05 -8.67
CA VAL A 161 9.36 15.18 -8.34
C VAL A 161 9.84 15.01 -6.90
N LYS A 162 11.15 14.92 -6.73
CA LYS A 162 11.82 14.86 -5.43
C LYS A 162 12.01 16.28 -4.89
N ILE A 163 11.42 16.59 -3.74
CA ILE A 163 11.61 17.87 -3.04
C ILE A 163 12.53 17.62 -1.84
N GLY A 164 13.83 17.76 -2.09
CA GLY A 164 14.88 17.45 -1.11
C GLY A 164 14.77 16.02 -0.60
N GLU A 165 14.96 15.82 0.70
CA GLU A 165 14.72 14.52 1.35
C GLU A 165 13.38 14.45 2.08
N VAL A 166 12.58 15.51 2.04
CA VAL A 166 11.38 15.67 2.87
C VAL A 166 10.14 15.08 2.19
N ALA A 167 9.97 15.36 0.89
CA ALA A 167 8.73 15.00 0.20
C ALA A 167 8.96 14.58 -1.25
N ARG A 168 7.99 13.83 -1.77
CA ARG A 168 7.86 13.48 -3.18
C ARG A 168 6.47 13.86 -3.67
N LEU A 169 6.42 14.61 -4.77
CA LEU A 169 5.17 14.83 -5.50
C LEU A 169 5.09 13.85 -6.65
N GLU A 170 3.91 13.31 -6.91
CA GLU A 170 3.67 12.41 -8.03
C GLU A 170 2.44 12.81 -8.82
N LEU A 171 2.56 12.76 -10.13
CA LEU A 171 1.45 12.77 -11.06
C LEU A 171 1.44 11.45 -11.81
N ASN A 172 0.37 10.69 -11.62
CA ASN A 172 0.24 9.33 -12.12
C ASN A 172 -0.99 9.23 -13.03
N TYR A 173 -0.88 8.52 -14.15
CA TYR A 173 -2.01 8.07 -14.94
C TYR A 173 -2.20 6.57 -14.69
N ALA A 174 -3.26 6.22 -13.96
CA ALA A 174 -3.51 4.86 -13.50
C ALA A 174 -4.66 4.20 -14.27
N VAL A 175 -4.47 2.94 -14.64
CA VAL A 175 -5.44 2.10 -15.36
C VAL A 175 -5.68 0.84 -14.53
N PRO A 176 -6.80 0.77 -13.79
CA PRO A 176 -7.25 -0.42 -13.09
C PRO A 176 -7.57 -1.54 -14.08
N ILE A 177 -6.91 -2.69 -13.93
CA ILE A 177 -7.09 -3.86 -14.79
C ILE A 177 -8.09 -4.84 -14.18
N ARG A 178 -7.98 -5.07 -12.87
CA ARG A 178 -8.82 -6.04 -12.14
C ARG A 178 -9.40 -5.37 -10.91
N TYR A 179 -10.73 -5.41 -10.80
CA TYR A 179 -11.51 -4.81 -9.72
C TYR A 179 -12.81 -5.58 -9.50
N SER A 180 -13.42 -5.39 -8.33
CA SER A 180 -14.75 -5.90 -7.97
C SER A 180 -15.82 -4.84 -8.21
N THR A 181 -17.07 -5.26 -8.38
CA THR A 181 -18.24 -4.37 -8.49
C THR A 181 -18.45 -3.52 -7.25
N THR A 182 -17.93 -3.96 -6.11
CA THR A 182 -18.00 -3.22 -4.84
C THR A 182 -16.94 -2.13 -4.70
N ASP A 183 -15.87 -2.17 -5.51
CA ASP A 183 -14.74 -1.26 -5.38
C ASP A 183 -15.04 0.09 -6.06
N ARG A 184 -14.52 1.20 -5.50
CA ARG A 184 -14.53 2.49 -6.21
C ARG A 184 -13.30 2.61 -7.08
N VAL A 185 -13.51 2.48 -8.38
CA VAL A 185 -12.48 2.64 -9.40
C VAL A 185 -12.35 4.13 -9.76
N VAL A 186 -11.12 4.65 -9.80
CA VAL A 186 -10.80 6.04 -10.13
C VAL A 186 -9.69 6.03 -11.19
N PRO A 187 -10.02 5.71 -12.46
CA PRO A 187 -9.03 5.66 -13.53
C PRO A 187 -8.56 7.06 -13.92
N GLY A 188 -7.41 7.14 -14.58
CA GLY A 188 -6.87 8.38 -15.11
C GLY A 188 -5.89 9.07 -14.18
N PHE A 189 -5.89 10.40 -14.19
CA PHE A 189 -4.90 11.20 -13.47
C PHE A 189 -5.12 11.19 -11.96
N GLN A 190 -4.05 10.93 -11.22
CA GLN A 190 -4.00 10.97 -9.76
C GLN A 190 -2.77 11.75 -9.31
N PHE A 191 -2.99 12.66 -8.36
CA PHE A 191 -1.94 13.39 -7.69
C PHE A 191 -1.65 12.76 -6.33
N GLY A 192 -0.37 12.62 -5.99
CA GLY A 192 0.08 12.04 -4.73
C GLY A 192 1.18 12.87 -4.09
N VAL A 193 1.16 12.96 -2.76
CA VAL A 193 2.23 13.55 -1.95
C VAL A 193 2.72 12.48 -0.98
N GLY A 194 3.97 12.04 -1.16
CA GLY A 194 4.63 11.10 -0.27
C GLY A 194 5.55 11.83 0.70
N VAL A 195 5.25 11.74 1.99
CA VAL A 195 6.14 12.19 3.08
C VAL A 195 6.79 10.97 3.78
N SER A 196 6.22 9.78 3.59
CA SER A 196 6.79 8.45 3.84
C SER A 196 6.09 7.45 2.90
N PHE A 197 6.81 6.45 2.39
CA PHE A 197 6.38 5.63 1.23
C PHE A 197 5.38 4.50 1.55
N LEU A 198 4.36 4.36 0.68
CA LEU A 198 4.08 3.16 -0.11
C LEU A 198 3.96 3.58 -1.60
#